data_AF-A0A2C9KQG7-F1
#
_entry.id   AF-A0A2C9KQG7-F1
#
_cell.length_a   1.000
_cell.length_b   1.000
_cell.length_c   1.000
_cell.angle_alpha   90.00
_cell.angle_beta   90.00
_cell.angle_gamma   90.00
#
_symmetry.space_group_name_H-M   'P 1'
#
loop_
_entity.id
_entity.type
_entity.pdbx_description
1 polymer ?
#
loop_
_entity_poly.entity_id
_entity_poly.type
_entity_poly.pdbx_seq_one_letter_code
_entity_poly.pdbx_strand_id
1 'polypeptide(L)'
;MITSCDTQDFIPFGRDYIRRHPGQFQIKRKCDSPIADQGFTLFNSFKEITLQDSIKQKESWVFREHGRDVVFDEELYVNGTTVVWSRGSQGNFRTVVKAFTMDTPVLQALWASFVISPGGNTVDSSSSMGSAGKEQKGICTVESSTVSFFDLDGGEYSSSLPFQVKTWKTFIIVEAHIIISEQVRAVFYKILL
;
A
#
# COMPACT_ATOMS: atom_id res chain seq x y z
N MET A 1 -6.69 41.10 10.01
CA MET A 1 -5.65 40.36 10.77
C MET A 1 -6.17 38.94 10.95
N ILE A 2 -5.40 37.92 10.59
CA ILE A 2 -5.78 36.51 10.78
C ILE A 2 -4.93 36.00 11.94
N THR A 3 -5.57 35.41 12.95
CA THR A 3 -4.92 34.83 14.13
C THR A 3 -5.20 33.33 14.16
N SER A 4 -4.15 32.51 14.28
CA SER A 4 -4.27 31.06 14.52
C SER A 4 -4.80 30.82 15.94
N CYS A 5 -5.80 29.95 16.10
CA CYS A 5 -6.38 29.66 17.42
C CYS A 5 -5.43 28.83 18.29
N ASP A 6 -4.92 27.71 17.79
CA ASP A 6 -4.14 26.76 18.57
C ASP A 6 -2.99 26.18 17.74
N THR A 7 -1.81 26.05 18.36
CA THR A 7 -0.64 25.38 17.77
C THR A 7 -0.37 24.10 18.55
N GLN A 8 -0.19 22.99 17.85
CA GLN A 8 0.09 21.69 18.44
C GLN A 8 1.29 21.05 17.74
N ASP A 9 2.19 20.45 18.53
CA ASP A 9 3.26 19.64 17.97
C ASP A 9 2.67 18.39 17.30
N PHE A 10 2.97 18.21 16.03
CA PHE A 10 2.46 17.10 15.26
C PHE A 10 3.49 15.97 15.18
N ILE A 11 3.11 14.80 15.73
CA ILE A 11 3.81 13.53 15.55
C ILE A 11 2.87 12.57 14.81
N PRO A 12 3.31 11.95 13.69
CA PRO A 12 2.51 10.93 13.02
C PRO A 12 2.24 9.76 13.96
N PHE A 13 0.99 9.32 14.03
CA PHE A 13 0.60 8.27 14.96
C PHE A 13 1.25 6.93 14.61
N GLY A 14 1.39 6.65 13.32
CA GLY A 14 2.07 5.44 12.85
C GLY A 14 3.52 5.31 13.33
N ARG A 15 4.23 6.43 13.58
CA ARG A 15 5.62 6.41 14.08
C ARG A 15 5.70 5.77 15.46
N ASP A 16 4.79 6.12 16.37
CA ASP A 16 4.76 5.52 17.72
C ASP A 16 4.23 4.10 17.71
N TYR A 17 3.33 3.77 16.79
CA TYR A 17 2.86 2.41 16.61
C TYR A 17 3.98 1.46 16.19
N ILE A 18 4.81 1.86 15.21
CA ILE A 18 5.88 1.00 14.68
C ILE A 18 6.93 0.64 15.73
N ARG A 19 7.19 1.49 16.72
CA ARG A 19 8.12 1.18 17.82
C ARG A 19 7.76 -0.10 18.59
N ARG A 20 6.49 -0.50 18.58
CA ARG A 20 5.97 -1.70 19.24
C ARG A 20 5.51 -2.77 18.24
N HIS A 21 5.69 -2.53 16.94
CA HIS A 21 5.26 -3.45 15.89
C HIS A 21 6.18 -4.68 15.86
N PRO A 22 5.64 -5.91 15.67
CA PRO A 22 6.42 -7.16 15.70
C PRO A 22 7.50 -7.27 14.62
N GLY A 23 7.48 -6.37 13.63
CA GLY A 23 8.44 -6.33 12.52
C GLY A 23 8.08 -7.29 11.40
N GLN A 24 9.04 -7.55 10.52
CA GLN A 24 8.86 -8.43 9.36
C GLN A 24 8.90 -9.90 9.79
N PHE A 25 7.89 -10.67 9.38
CA PHE A 25 7.87 -12.11 9.59
C PHE A 25 8.68 -12.80 8.47
N GLN A 26 9.86 -13.32 8.80
CA GLN A 26 10.65 -14.09 7.84
C GLN A 26 10.14 -15.54 7.79
N ILE A 27 9.45 -15.91 6.71
CA ILE A 27 9.20 -17.32 6.40
C ILE A 27 10.55 -17.94 6.04
N LYS A 28 11.18 -18.61 7.00
CA LYS A 28 12.36 -19.44 6.73
C LYS A 28 11.94 -20.60 5.82
N ARG A 29 11.99 -20.39 4.50
CA ARG A 29 11.93 -21.51 3.55
C ARG A 29 13.13 -22.39 3.83
N LYS A 30 12.88 -23.62 4.30
CA LYS A 30 13.91 -24.64 4.37
C LYS A 30 14.35 -24.90 2.93
N CYS A 31 15.54 -24.44 2.55
CA CYS A 31 16.17 -24.84 1.30
C CYS A 31 16.54 -26.31 1.45
N ASP A 32 15.62 -27.20 1.12
CA ASP A 32 15.92 -28.61 0.93
C ASP A 32 16.55 -28.76 -0.47
N SER A 33 17.86 -28.59 -0.58
CA SER A 33 18.66 -29.28 -1.61
C SER A 33 20.04 -29.65 -1.06
N PRO A 34 20.45 -30.93 -1.14
CA PRO A 34 21.75 -31.39 -0.67
C PRO A 34 22.74 -31.36 -1.83
N ILE A 35 23.20 -30.18 -2.28
CA ILE A 35 24.32 -30.12 -3.26
C ILE A 35 25.26 -28.93 -2.94
N ALA A 36 26.47 -29.32 -2.53
CA ALA A 36 27.75 -28.64 -2.67
C ALA A 36 28.13 -27.51 -1.67
N ASP A 37 28.92 -27.94 -0.69
CA ASP A 37 29.75 -27.21 0.30
C ASP A 37 30.76 -26.17 -0.26
N GLN A 38 30.56 -25.60 -1.45
CA GLN A 38 31.52 -24.62 -2.02
C GLN A 38 30.91 -23.30 -2.50
N GLY A 39 29.57 -23.20 -2.61
CA GLY A 39 28.90 -21.96 -3.07
C GLY A 39 28.31 -21.07 -1.97
N PHE A 40 28.02 -21.64 -0.79
CA PHE A 40 27.30 -20.93 0.28
C PHE A 40 28.15 -19.89 1.03
N THR A 41 29.47 -20.08 1.10
CA THR A 41 30.39 -19.17 1.79
C THR A 41 30.49 -17.82 1.08
N LEU A 42 30.47 -17.82 -0.26
CA LEU A 42 30.44 -16.59 -1.05
C LEU A 42 29.06 -15.93 -1.04
N PHE A 43 27.97 -16.69 -1.07
CA PHE A 43 26.62 -16.12 -1.02
C PHE A 43 26.32 -15.43 0.32
N ASN A 44 26.85 -15.96 1.42
CA ASN A 44 26.83 -15.26 2.72
C ASN A 44 27.78 -14.05 2.74
N SER A 45 28.94 -14.14 2.08
CA SER A 45 29.84 -12.99 1.90
C SER A 45 29.21 -11.85 1.08
N PHE A 46 28.36 -12.14 0.08
CA PHE A 46 27.60 -11.12 -0.65
C PHE A 46 26.42 -10.56 0.15
N LYS A 47 25.82 -11.33 1.06
CA LYS A 47 24.85 -10.80 2.04
C LYS A 47 25.49 -9.75 2.94
N GLU A 48 26.75 -9.96 3.30
CA GLU A 48 27.54 -9.04 4.14
C GLU A 48 28.11 -7.83 3.35
N ILE A 49 28.14 -7.92 2.01
CA ILE A 49 28.46 -6.81 1.09
C ILE A 49 27.20 -6.25 0.42
N THR A 50 26.03 -6.34 1.08
CA THR A 50 25.05 -5.29 0.84
C THR A 50 25.63 -4.08 1.53
N LEU A 51 26.28 -3.20 0.77
CA LEU A 51 26.61 -1.85 1.24
C LEU A 51 25.37 -1.39 2.00
N GLN A 52 25.47 -1.34 3.33
CA GLN A 52 24.51 -0.69 4.18
C GLN A 52 24.65 0.79 3.87
N ASP A 53 24.24 1.14 2.66
CA ASP A 53 23.81 2.46 2.36
C ASP A 53 22.73 2.68 3.39
N SER A 54 23.08 3.51 4.35
CA SER A 54 22.24 4.02 5.44
C SER A 54 21.10 4.86 4.84
N ILE A 55 20.38 4.26 3.89
CA ILE A 55 19.06 4.67 3.42
C ILE A 55 18.20 4.47 4.65
N LYS A 56 18.19 5.50 5.49
CA LYS A 56 17.16 5.76 6.49
C LYS A 56 15.86 5.27 5.86
N GLN A 57 15.22 4.27 6.47
CA GLN A 57 13.95 3.77 5.97
C GLN A 57 13.07 4.98 5.69
N LYS A 58 12.66 5.12 4.42
CA LYS A 58 12.02 6.33 3.95
C LYS A 58 10.66 6.41 4.62
N GLU A 59 10.60 7.21 5.67
CA GLU A 59 9.38 7.49 6.38
C GLU A 59 8.54 8.49 5.58
N SER A 60 7.25 8.21 5.45
CA SER A 60 6.29 9.12 4.84
C SER A 60 4.91 8.92 5.44
N TRP A 61 4.11 9.97 5.41
CA TRP A 61 2.72 9.91 5.83
C TRP A 61 1.87 10.86 5.00
N VAL A 62 0.61 10.50 4.83
CA VAL A 62 -0.39 11.31 4.14
C VAL A 62 -1.68 11.28 4.94
N PHE A 63 -2.41 12.39 4.91
CA PHE A 63 -3.76 12.49 5.45
C PHE A 63 -4.77 12.33 4.32
N ARG A 64 -5.88 11.67 4.63
CA ARG A 64 -7.02 11.62 3.73
C ARG A 64 -7.88 12.86 3.94
N GLU A 65 -8.09 13.61 2.88
CA GLU A 65 -9.08 14.67 2.91
C GLU A 65 -10.48 14.05 2.88
N HIS A 66 -11.30 14.46 3.83
CA HIS A 66 -12.72 14.14 3.86
C HIS A 66 -13.55 15.40 3.61
N GLY A 67 -14.80 15.21 3.17
CA GLY A 67 -15.73 16.33 3.02
C GLY A 67 -15.99 17.05 4.36
N ARG A 68 -16.45 18.31 4.30
CA ARG A 68 -16.61 19.21 5.46
C ARG A 68 -17.45 18.67 6.63
N ASP A 69 -18.24 17.63 6.42
CA ASP A 69 -19.11 17.03 7.43
C ASP A 69 -18.42 15.92 8.25
N VAL A 70 -17.19 15.53 7.88
CA VAL A 70 -16.46 14.46 8.55
C VAL A 70 -15.51 15.05 9.59
N VAL A 71 -15.70 14.59 10.83
CA VAL A 71 -15.02 15.12 12.02
C VAL A 71 -13.86 14.20 12.47
N PHE A 72 -13.33 13.41 11.55
CA PHE A 72 -12.22 12.51 11.79
C PHE A 72 -11.20 12.61 10.65
N ASP A 73 -9.94 12.38 11.01
CA ASP A 73 -8.81 12.37 10.09
C ASP A 73 -8.31 10.94 9.92
N GLU A 74 -8.06 10.52 8.68
CA GLU A 74 -7.38 9.25 8.40
C GLU A 74 -5.93 9.52 8.01
N GLU A 75 -4.99 8.83 8.66
CA GLU A 75 -3.56 8.89 8.39
C GLU A 75 -3.11 7.56 7.79
N LEU A 76 -2.37 7.63 6.68
CA LEU A 76 -1.65 6.50 6.12
C LEU A 76 -0.15 6.76 6.28
N TYR A 77 0.48 5.96 7.12
CA TYR A 77 1.88 6.08 7.50
C TYR A 77 2.68 4.92 6.93
N VAL A 78 3.87 5.20 6.37
CA VAL A 78 4.76 4.23 5.75
C VAL A 78 6.15 4.37 6.35
N ASN A 79 6.74 3.25 6.75
CA ASN A 79 8.12 3.17 7.19
C ASN A 79 8.72 1.81 6.81
N GLY A 80 9.70 1.83 5.91
CA GLY A 80 10.35 0.62 5.43
C GLY A 80 9.34 -0.34 4.77
N THR A 81 9.13 -1.50 5.38
CA THR A 81 8.22 -2.56 4.90
C THR A 81 6.81 -2.45 5.48
N THR A 82 6.57 -1.55 6.42
CA THR A 82 5.31 -1.50 7.18
C THR A 82 4.49 -0.27 6.81
N VAL A 83 3.19 -0.48 6.62
CA VAL A 83 2.19 0.55 6.37
C VAL A 83 1.17 0.51 7.50
N VAL A 84 0.87 1.66 8.09
CA VAL A 84 -0.08 1.81 9.21
C VAL A 84 -1.17 2.76 8.78
N TRP A 85 -2.40 2.27 8.73
CA TRP A 85 -3.59 3.10 8.59
C TRP A 85 -4.18 3.37 9.97
N SER A 86 -4.30 4.63 10.33
CA SER A 86 -4.90 5.06 11.58
C SER A 86 -6.00 6.10 11.36
N ARG A 87 -6.89 6.22 12.34
CA ARG A 87 -7.98 7.18 12.37
C ARG A 87 -7.89 8.01 13.65
N GLY A 88 -7.90 9.32 13.51
CA GLY A 88 -7.99 10.30 14.60
C GLY A 88 -9.38 10.91 14.69
N SER A 89 -9.88 11.12 15.90
CA SER A 89 -11.15 11.82 16.18
C SER A 89 -10.89 13.06 17.03
N GLN A 90 -11.90 13.94 17.14
CA GLN A 90 -11.89 15.04 18.09
C GLN A 90 -11.57 14.55 19.51
N GLY A 91 -10.64 15.25 20.19
CA GLY A 91 -10.20 14.92 21.55
C GLY A 91 -8.90 14.13 21.67
N ASN A 92 -8.00 14.18 20.68
CA ASN A 92 -6.71 13.48 20.66
C ASN A 92 -6.79 11.94 20.68
N PHE A 93 -7.97 11.36 20.44
CA PHE A 93 -8.12 9.90 20.33
C PHE A 93 -7.70 9.45 18.93
N ARG A 94 -6.64 8.65 18.85
CA ARG A 94 -6.15 8.03 17.61
C ARG A 94 -6.07 6.53 17.76
N THR A 95 -6.54 5.79 16.77
CA THR A 95 -6.56 4.32 16.76
C THR A 95 -6.03 3.77 15.45
N VAL A 96 -5.32 2.63 15.51
CA VAL A 96 -4.93 1.90 14.29
C VAL A 96 -6.16 1.18 13.75
N VAL A 97 -6.45 1.42 12.47
CA VAL A 97 -7.50 0.70 11.74
C VAL A 97 -6.95 -0.58 11.15
N LYS A 98 -5.79 -0.50 10.48
CA LYS A 98 -5.13 -1.66 9.88
C LYS A 98 -3.62 -1.42 9.77
N ALA A 99 -2.83 -2.47 9.93
CA ALA A 99 -1.40 -2.45 9.70
C ALA A 99 -1.04 -3.55 8.71
N PHE A 100 -0.15 -3.23 7.78
CA PHE A 100 0.33 -4.13 6.74
C PHE A 100 1.84 -4.23 6.85
N THR A 101 2.38 -5.43 6.67
CA THR A 101 3.82 -5.65 6.60
C THR A 101 4.12 -6.42 5.35
N MET A 102 4.83 -5.78 4.43
CA MET A 102 5.23 -6.36 3.16
C MET A 102 6.56 -7.09 3.29
N ASP A 103 6.86 -7.90 2.28
CA ASP A 103 8.14 -8.61 2.20
C ASP A 103 9.28 -7.68 1.76
N THR A 104 8.98 -6.66 0.96
CA THR A 104 9.97 -5.69 0.48
C THR A 104 9.61 -4.26 0.91
N PRO A 105 10.58 -3.32 0.89
CA PRO A 105 10.32 -1.94 1.29
C PRO A 105 9.24 -1.29 0.41
N VAL A 106 8.25 -0.71 1.07
CA VAL A 106 7.14 -0.01 0.43
C VAL A 106 7.65 1.33 -0.09
N LEU A 107 7.54 1.53 -1.40
CA LEU A 107 7.92 2.77 -2.06
C LEU A 107 6.87 3.87 -1.83
N GLN A 108 5.59 3.48 -1.86
CA GLN A 108 4.45 4.36 -1.67
C GLN A 108 3.22 3.57 -1.22
N ALA A 109 2.37 4.20 -0.42
CA ALA A 109 1.04 3.72 -0.10
C ALA A 109 0.01 4.83 -0.35
N LEU A 110 -1.18 4.47 -0.83
CA LEU A 110 -2.22 5.42 -1.18
C LEU A 110 -3.61 4.81 -1.04
N TRP A 111 -4.60 5.66 -0.80
CA TRP A 111 -6.00 5.26 -0.96
C TRP A 111 -6.32 5.15 -2.45
N ALA A 112 -6.90 4.02 -2.85
CA ALA A 112 -7.30 3.77 -4.22
C ALA A 112 -8.72 3.20 -4.25
N SER A 113 -9.39 3.40 -5.38
CA SER A 113 -10.58 2.66 -5.73
C SER A 113 -10.48 2.13 -7.15
N PHE A 114 -11.13 1.00 -7.41
CA PHE A 114 -11.29 0.47 -8.75
C PHE A 114 -12.67 -0.17 -8.88
N VAL A 115 -13.16 -0.26 -10.11
CA VAL A 115 -14.47 -0.84 -10.39
C VAL A 115 -14.28 -2.26 -10.90
N ILE A 116 -14.88 -3.23 -10.20
CA ILE A 116 -15.01 -4.58 -10.73
C ILE A 116 -16.25 -4.60 -11.60
N SER A 117 -16.05 -4.66 -12.91
CA SER A 117 -17.15 -4.95 -13.83
C SER A 117 -17.61 -6.39 -13.60
N PRO A 118 -18.90 -6.65 -13.38
CA PRO A 118 -19.41 -8.02 -13.45
C PRO A 118 -19.22 -8.50 -14.89
N GLY A 119 -18.25 -9.39 -15.11
CA GLY A 119 -18.03 -10.00 -16.41
C GLY A 119 -19.21 -10.89 -16.76
N GLY A 120 -20.04 -10.43 -17.70
CA GLY A 120 -21.11 -11.23 -18.29
C GLY A 120 -21.07 -11.10 -19.81
N ASN A 121 -20.48 -12.10 -20.48
CA ASN A 121 -20.82 -12.41 -21.88
C ASN A 121 -22.22 -13.04 -21.93
N THR A 122 -23.23 -12.35 -21.39
CA THR A 122 -24.63 -12.73 -21.56
C THR A 122 -25.34 -11.53 -22.14
N VAL A 123 -25.52 -11.59 -23.46
CA VAL A 123 -26.39 -10.71 -24.23
C VAL A 123 -27.82 -11.02 -23.84
N ASP A 124 -28.23 -10.57 -22.67
CA ASP A 124 -29.63 -10.58 -22.28
C ASP A 124 -30.18 -9.20 -22.65
N SER A 125 -30.67 -9.15 -23.88
CA SER A 125 -31.41 -8.04 -24.47
C SER A 125 -32.72 -7.82 -23.71
N SER A 126 -32.68 -7.23 -22.52
CA SER A 126 -33.79 -6.42 -21.99
C SER A 126 -33.45 -5.77 -20.65
N SER A 127 -33.71 -4.46 -20.60
CA SER A 127 -33.94 -3.64 -19.41
C SER A 127 -32.74 -3.00 -18.69
N SER A 128 -32.83 -1.66 -18.65
CA SER A 128 -32.21 -0.71 -17.72
C SER A 128 -30.73 -0.32 -17.93
N MET A 129 -30.60 0.93 -18.35
CA MET A 129 -29.47 1.83 -18.15
C MET A 129 -29.02 1.79 -16.67
N GLY A 130 -27.94 1.07 -16.35
CA GLY A 130 -27.40 1.11 -14.97
C GLY A 130 -26.58 -0.06 -14.43
N SER A 131 -25.90 -0.90 -15.22
CA SER A 131 -24.95 -1.87 -14.64
C SER A 131 -23.61 -1.17 -14.32
N ALA A 132 -23.65 -0.24 -13.37
CA ALA A 132 -22.44 0.35 -12.79
C ALA A 132 -21.76 -0.74 -11.95
N GLY A 133 -20.57 -1.19 -12.36
CA GLY A 133 -19.81 -2.19 -11.62
C GLY A 133 -19.61 -1.81 -10.14
N LYS A 134 -19.34 -2.81 -9.29
CA LYS A 134 -19.12 -2.55 -7.85
C LYS A 134 -17.78 -1.83 -7.68
N GLU A 135 -17.81 -0.58 -7.18
CA GLU A 135 -16.62 0.15 -6.78
C GLU A 135 -16.05 -0.47 -5.50
N GLN A 136 -14.79 -0.91 -5.57
CA GLN A 136 -14.01 -1.36 -4.42
C GLN A 136 -13.10 -0.24 -3.97
N LYS A 137 -13.06 0.03 -2.66
CA LYS A 137 -12.25 1.08 -2.05
C LYS A 137 -11.26 0.44 -1.10
N GLY A 138 -10.04 0.93 -1.08
CA GLY A 138 -9.00 0.28 -0.30
C GLY A 138 -7.71 1.05 -0.25
N ILE A 139 -6.67 0.34 0.19
CA ILE A 139 -5.31 0.83 0.27
C ILE A 139 -4.47 0.08 -0.75
N CYS A 140 -3.77 0.82 -1.59
CA CYS A 140 -2.80 0.30 -2.54
C CYS A 140 -1.40 0.57 -2.00
N THR A 141 -0.56 -0.47 -1.99
CA THR A 141 0.85 -0.41 -1.64
C THR A 141 1.69 -0.79 -2.85
N VAL A 142 2.70 0.03 -3.15
CA VAL A 142 3.59 -0.17 -4.28
C VAL A 142 4.99 -0.49 -3.76
N GLU A 143 5.46 -1.67 -4.14
CA GLU A 143 6.82 -2.17 -3.95
C GLU A 143 7.60 -2.01 -5.27
N SER A 144 8.88 -2.38 -5.30
CA SER A 144 9.72 -2.23 -6.50
C SER A 144 9.27 -3.05 -7.70
N SER A 145 8.66 -4.22 -7.45
CA SER A 145 8.28 -5.22 -8.46
C SER A 145 6.85 -5.71 -8.30
N THR A 146 6.09 -5.17 -7.34
CA THR A 146 4.78 -5.69 -6.96
C THR A 146 3.89 -4.53 -6.53
N VAL A 147 2.60 -4.66 -6.84
CA VAL A 147 1.55 -3.78 -6.33
C VAL A 147 0.50 -4.64 -5.64
N SER A 148 0.13 -4.24 -4.43
CA SER A 148 -0.85 -4.94 -3.63
C SER A 148 -1.97 -3.99 -3.24
N PHE A 149 -3.21 -4.39 -3.48
CA PHE A 149 -4.41 -3.66 -3.11
C PHE A 149 -5.17 -4.43 -2.04
N PHE A 150 -5.47 -3.74 -0.95
CA PHE A 150 -6.24 -4.24 0.17
C PHE A 150 -7.58 -3.53 0.24
N ASP A 151 -8.62 -4.28 -0.08
CA ASP A 151 -10.00 -3.81 -0.02
C ASP A 151 -10.44 -3.63 1.44
N LEU A 152 -11.40 -2.72 1.64
CA LEU A 152 -12.05 -2.51 2.92
C LEU A 152 -12.94 -3.71 3.30
N ASP A 153 -13.50 -4.41 2.32
CA ASP A 153 -14.28 -5.63 2.51
C ASP A 153 -13.40 -6.85 2.87
N GLY A 154 -12.07 -6.69 2.89
CA GLY A 154 -11.11 -7.73 3.25
C GLY A 154 -10.52 -8.50 2.07
N GLY A 155 -10.89 -8.16 0.82
CA GLY A 155 -10.23 -8.66 -0.37
C GLY A 155 -8.78 -8.20 -0.49
N GLU A 156 -7.91 -9.06 -1.02
CA GLU A 156 -6.52 -8.74 -1.30
C GLU A 156 -6.20 -9.12 -2.75
N TYR A 157 -5.60 -8.18 -3.47
CA TYR A 157 -5.21 -8.35 -4.87
C TYR A 157 -3.74 -7.96 -5.01
N SER A 158 -2.90 -8.89 -5.45
CA SER A 158 -1.49 -8.60 -5.72
C SER A 158 -1.17 -8.86 -7.18
N SER A 159 -0.36 -7.99 -7.78
CA SER A 159 0.08 -8.08 -9.16
C SER A 159 1.56 -7.75 -9.27
N SER A 160 2.31 -8.55 -10.02
CA SER A 160 3.70 -8.27 -10.33
C SER A 160 3.81 -7.22 -11.42
N LEU A 161 4.80 -6.35 -11.28
CA LEU A 161 5.09 -5.27 -12.21
C LEU A 161 6.19 -5.73 -13.19
N PRO A 162 5.96 -5.65 -14.51
CA PRO A 162 6.93 -6.11 -15.50
C PRO A 162 8.13 -5.15 -15.67
N PHE A 163 8.15 -4.03 -14.95
CA PHE A 163 9.19 -3.01 -14.98
C PHE A 163 9.39 -2.40 -13.59
N GLN A 164 10.53 -1.74 -13.38
CA GLN A 164 10.83 -1.04 -12.13
C GLN A 164 10.04 0.28 -12.04
N VAL A 165 9.36 0.49 -10.92
CA VAL A 165 8.59 1.73 -10.68
C VAL A 165 9.40 2.75 -9.91
N LYS A 166 9.37 4.01 -10.39
CA LYS A 166 9.80 5.19 -9.62
C LYS A 166 8.58 5.95 -9.14
N THR A 167 8.44 6.08 -7.83
CA THR A 167 7.32 6.79 -7.18
C THR A 167 7.61 8.28 -7.03
N TRP A 168 6.61 9.13 -7.28
CA TRP A 168 6.67 10.55 -6.96
C TRP A 168 5.59 10.91 -5.93
N LYS A 169 5.84 11.95 -5.13
CA LYS A 169 5.07 12.27 -3.90
C LYS A 169 3.56 12.40 -4.09
N THR A 170 3.08 12.65 -5.31
CA THR A 170 1.69 13.02 -5.53
C THR A 170 0.94 12.04 -6.44
N PHE A 171 1.63 11.23 -7.25
CA PHE A 171 0.94 10.27 -8.12
C PHE A 171 1.80 9.03 -8.33
N ILE A 172 1.15 7.96 -8.74
CA ILE A 172 1.83 6.84 -9.38
C ILE A 172 1.37 6.87 -10.83
N ILE A 173 2.29 7.23 -11.73
CA ILE A 173 2.06 6.97 -13.15
C ILE A 173 2.48 5.53 -13.36
N VAL A 174 1.57 4.60 -13.04
CA VAL A 174 1.61 3.30 -13.70
C VAL A 174 0.82 3.48 -14.98
N GLU A 175 1.48 3.96 -16.04
CA GLU A 175 0.94 3.76 -17.39
C GLU A 175 1.18 2.29 -17.77
N ALA A 176 0.48 1.40 -17.08
CA ALA A 176 0.39 0.02 -17.46
C ALA A 176 -1.02 -0.44 -17.14
N HIS A 177 -1.65 -1.03 -18.16
CA HIS A 177 -2.76 -1.94 -17.99
C HIS A 177 -2.33 -3.05 -17.00
N ILE A 178 -2.54 -2.83 -15.70
CA ILE A 178 -2.40 -3.89 -14.71
C ILE A 178 -3.61 -4.79 -14.91
N ILE A 179 -3.41 -5.85 -15.69
CA ILE A 179 -4.37 -6.95 -15.81
C ILE A 179 -4.23 -7.76 -14.51
N ILE A 180 -5.13 -7.54 -13.56
CA ILE A 180 -5.21 -8.34 -12.34
C ILE A 180 -5.89 -9.65 -12.72
N SER A 181 -5.14 -10.59 -13.30
CA SER A 181 -5.63 -11.85 -13.87
C SER A 181 -6.56 -11.71 -15.09
N GLU A 182 -6.68 -12.80 -15.85
CA GLU A 182 -7.41 -12.91 -17.13
C GLU A 182 -8.91 -12.51 -17.06
N GLN A 183 -9.46 -12.37 -15.85
CA GLN A 183 -10.86 -12.01 -15.59
C GLN A 183 -11.07 -10.58 -15.05
N VAL A 184 -10.03 -9.86 -14.61
CA VAL A 184 -10.19 -8.51 -14.02
C VAL A 184 -9.33 -7.49 -14.75
N ARG A 185 -9.95 -6.75 -15.67
CA ARG A 185 -9.39 -5.51 -16.19
C ARG A 185 -9.53 -4.42 -15.14
N ALA A 186 -8.54 -4.29 -14.26
CA ALA A 186 -8.42 -3.13 -13.40
C ALA A 186 -7.83 -1.97 -14.22
N VAL A 187 -8.71 -1.15 -14.80
CA VAL A 187 -8.26 0.11 -15.41
C VAL A 187 -8.05 1.09 -14.26
N PHE A 188 -6.79 1.29 -13.87
CA PHE A 188 -6.40 2.39 -13.00
C PHE A 188 -6.57 3.69 -13.78
N TYR A 189 -7.78 4.26 -13.75
CA TYR A 189 -7.96 5.63 -14.19
C TYR A 189 -7.18 6.51 -13.23
N LYS A 190 -6.08 7.08 -13.74
CA LYS A 190 -5.53 8.38 -13.34
C LYS A 190 -5.92 8.77 -11.91
N ILE A 191 -5.14 8.32 -10.92
CA ILE A 191 -5.26 8.78 -9.54
C ILE A 191 -4.78 10.23 -9.51
N LEU A 192 -5.66 11.14 -9.94
CA LEU A 192 -5.57 12.57 -9.65
C LEU A 192 -6.10 12.76 -8.24
N LEU A 193 -5.23 13.20 -7.34
CA LEU A 193 -5.64 14.02 -6.20
C LEU A 193 -6.22 15.34 -6.74
#